data_AF-A0A4Y2VYD0-F1
#
_entry.id   AF-A0A4Y2VYD0-F1
#
_cell.length_a   1.000
_cell.length_b   1.000
_cell.length_c   1.000
_cell.angle_alpha   90.00
_cell.angle_beta   90.00
_cell.angle_gamma   90.00
#
_symmetry.space_group_name_H-M   'P 1'
#
loop_
_entity.id
_entity.type
_entity.pdbx_description
1 polymer ?
#
loop_
_entity_poly.entity_id
_entity_poly.type
_entity_poly.pdbx_seq_one_letter_code
_entity_poly.pdbx_strand_id
1 'polypeptide(L)'
;MVEQIPEIINKFRLRKSYITADIEKAFSQIGFQEDVKHFLRFLWWENGDKENTKIYQHKSVAFGISSSPFLLGETLEHHLKQVTGHLEVTAQKLLKSFYVDNCVTSIDNEEELGRFMLES
;
A
#
# COMPACT_ATOMS: atom_id res chain seq x y z
N MET A 1 -7.22 1.13 -12.07
CA MET A 1 -6.46 0.09 -11.31
C MET A 1 -6.05 -1.06 -12.21
N VAL A 2 -6.99 -1.79 -12.85
CA VAL A 2 -6.66 -2.89 -13.77
C VAL A 2 -5.76 -2.46 -14.95
N GLU A 3 -5.92 -1.22 -15.41
CA GLU A 3 -5.15 -0.64 -16.52
C GLU A 3 -3.63 -0.52 -16.24
N GLN A 4 -3.20 -0.52 -14.97
CA GLN A 4 -1.79 -0.43 -14.59
C GLN A 4 -1.08 -1.79 -14.63
N ILE A 5 -1.83 -2.90 -14.63
CA ILE A 5 -1.28 -4.27 -14.57
C ILE A 5 -0.28 -4.54 -15.71
N PRO A 6 -0.54 -4.18 -16.99
CA PRO A 6 0.43 -4.41 -18.06
C PRO A 6 1.77 -3.68 -17.82
N GLU A 7 1.73 -2.46 -17.27
CA GLU A 7 2.95 -1.70 -16.97
C GLU A 7 3.77 -2.40 -15.87
N ILE A 8 3.12 -2.90 -14.83
CA ILE A 8 3.76 -3.61 -13.72
C ILE A 8 4.37 -4.93 -14.19
N ILE A 9 3.64 -5.70 -15.01
CA ILE A 9 4.16 -6.95 -15.59
C ILE A 9 5.36 -6.65 -16.50
N ASN A 10 5.32 -5.54 -17.26
CA ASN A 10 6.46 -5.13 -18.06
C ASN A 10 7.66 -4.78 -17.17
N LYS A 11 7.47 -4.02 -16.09
CA LYS A 11 8.55 -3.70 -15.12
C LYS A 11 9.21 -4.95 -14.55
N PHE A 12 8.43 -5.99 -14.27
CA PHE A 12 8.93 -7.29 -13.82
C PHE A 12 9.88 -7.94 -14.83
N ARG A 13 9.69 -7.70 -16.13
CA ARG A 13 10.46 -8.32 -17.23
C ARG A 13 11.62 -7.47 -17.75
N LEU A 14 11.81 -6.24 -17.24
CA LEU A 14 12.77 -5.29 -17.81
C LEU A 14 14.23 -5.57 -17.47
N ARG A 15 14.53 -6.22 -16.35
CA ARG A 15 15.88 -6.29 -15.77
C ARG A 15 16.22 -7.71 -15.30
N LYS A 16 17.49 -7.95 -14.96
CA LYS A 16 18.02 -9.28 -14.60
C LYS A 16 17.39 -9.90 -13.34
N SER A 17 17.18 -9.10 -12.30
CA SER A 17 16.61 -9.56 -11.02
C SER A 17 15.30 -8.83 -10.75
N TYR A 18 14.32 -9.54 -10.18
CA TYR A 18 13.03 -8.99 -9.80
C TYR A 18 12.86 -8.96 -8.28
N ILE A 19 12.14 -7.95 -7.79
CA ILE A 19 11.80 -7.79 -6.38
C ILE A 19 10.30 -7.58 -6.29
N THR A 20 9.69 -8.32 -5.38
CA THR A 20 8.28 -8.16 -5.01
C THR A 20 8.18 -8.10 -3.49
N ALA A 21 7.44 -7.14 -2.98
CA ALA A 21 7.17 -7.00 -1.55
C ALA A 21 5.73 -6.51 -1.33
N ASP A 22 5.18 -6.81 -0.16
CA ASP A 22 3.87 -6.34 0.27
C ASP A 22 4.04 -5.51 1.54
N ILE A 23 3.31 -4.39 1.63
CA ILE A 23 3.26 -3.60 2.87
C ILE A 23 2.23 -4.23 3.79
N GLU A 24 2.70 -4.94 4.82
CA GLU A 24 1.81 -5.60 5.78
C GLU A 24 0.82 -4.59 6.39
N LYS A 25 -0.48 -4.86 6.21
CA LYS A 25 -1.59 -4.05 6.75
C LYS A 25 -1.53 -2.58 6.32
N ALA A 26 -1.09 -2.29 5.09
CA ALA A 26 -0.94 -0.94 4.54
C ALA A 26 -2.09 0.03 4.88
N PHE A 27 -3.33 -0.37 4.58
CA PHE A 27 -4.51 0.48 4.85
C PHE A 27 -4.75 0.73 6.35
N SER A 28 -4.40 -0.22 7.21
CA SER A 28 -4.60 -0.07 8.66
C SER A 28 -3.70 1.00 9.28
N GLN A 29 -2.63 1.39 8.59
CA GLN A 29 -1.72 2.46 9.01
C GLN A 29 -2.30 3.87 8.79
N ILE A 30 -3.39 3.98 8.02
CA ILE A 30 -3.99 5.28 7.64
C ILE A 30 -5.24 5.50 8.49
N GLY A 31 -5.16 6.47 9.41
CA GLY A 31 -6.30 6.87 10.25
C GLY A 31 -7.29 7.78 9.52
N PHE A 32 -8.52 7.85 10.03
CA PHE A 32 -9.50 8.85 9.61
C PHE A 32 -9.65 9.98 10.63
N GLN A 33 -10.08 11.14 10.15
CA GLN A 33 -10.58 12.21 11.01
C GLN A 33 -11.85 11.75 11.76
N GLU A 34 -12.04 12.25 12.98
CA GLU A 34 -13.07 11.75 13.90
C GLU A 34 -14.49 11.89 13.35
N ASP A 35 -14.73 12.95 12.58
CA ASP A 35 -15.98 13.26 11.91
C ASP A 35 -16.32 12.28 10.77
N VAL A 36 -15.35 11.58 10.18
CA VAL A 36 -15.61 10.61 9.10
C VAL A 36 -15.83 9.19 9.63
N LYS A 37 -15.29 8.85 10.81
CA LYS A 37 -15.29 7.47 11.32
C LYS A 37 -16.68 6.85 11.46
N HIS A 38 -17.71 7.65 11.72
CA HIS A 38 -19.07 7.15 11.90
C HIS A 38 -19.69 6.59 10.61
N PHE A 39 -19.19 6.97 9.43
CA PHE A 39 -19.60 6.40 8.14
C PHE A 39 -19.03 4.99 7.89
N LEU A 40 -18.08 4.55 8.72
CA LEU A 40 -17.39 3.27 8.58
C LEU A 40 -17.89 2.23 9.59
N ARG A 41 -19.16 2.38 9.98
CA ARG A 41 -19.83 1.42 10.86
C ARG A 41 -20.36 0.24 10.05
N PHE A 42 -20.26 -0.94 10.64
CA PHE A 42 -20.85 -2.15 10.08
C PHE A 42 -21.50 -2.98 11.17
N LEU A 43 -22.49 -3.78 10.77
CA LEU A 43 -23.18 -4.72 11.64
C LEU A 43 -22.43 -6.05 11.67
N TRP A 44 -22.35 -6.66 12.85
CA TRP A 44 -21.76 -7.97 13.04
C TRP A 44 -22.64 -8.81 13.97
N TRP A 45 -22.90 -10.05 13.57
CA TRP A 45 -23.63 -11.02 14.39
C TRP A 45 -22.63 -11.78 15.26
N GLU A 46 -22.60 -11.50 16.55
CA GLU A 46 -21.72 -12.24 17.45
C GLU A 46 -22.16 -13.70 17.54
N ASN A 47 -21.21 -14.61 17.37
CA ASN A 47 -21.47 -16.05 17.32
C ASN A 47 -22.51 -16.48 16.26
N GLY A 48 -22.72 -15.66 15.23
CA GLY A 48 -23.70 -15.93 14.17
C GLY A 48 -25.16 -15.70 14.56
N ASP A 49 -25.42 -15.14 15.74
CA ASP A 49 -26.77 -14.82 16.22
C ASP A 49 -27.20 -13.41 15.77
N LYS A 50 -28.28 -13.34 15.00
CA LYS A 50 -28.86 -12.09 14.51
C LYS A 50 -29.46 -11.24 15.62
N GLU A 51 -29.99 -11.87 16.67
CA GLU A 51 -30.56 -11.16 17.81
C GLU A 51 -29.44 -10.53 18.67
N ASN A 52 -28.21 -11.07 18.58
CA ASN A 52 -26.99 -10.49 19.17
C ASN A 52 -26.17 -9.69 18.13
N THR A 53 -26.84 -8.77 17.44
CA THR A 53 -26.17 -7.85 16.50
C THR A 53 -25.42 -6.75 17.24
N LYS A 54 -24.13 -6.58 16.93
CA LYS A 54 -23.31 -5.44 17.38
C LYS A 54 -22.94 -4.52 16.24
N ILE A 55 -22.71 -3.26 16.58
CA ILE A 55 -22.18 -2.25 15.66
C ILE A 55 -20.69 -2.09 15.94
N TYR A 56 -19.86 -2.33 14.93
CA TYR A 56 -18.44 -2.04 14.97
C TYR A 56 -18.14 -0.83 14.08
N GLN A 57 -16.99 -0.19 14.30
CA GLN A 57 -16.55 0.98 13.55
C GLN A 57 -15.07 0.83 13.20
N HIS A 58 -14.73 0.95 11.92
CA HIS A 58 -13.33 0.99 11.51
C HIS A 58 -12.65 2.27 12.04
N LYS A 59 -11.41 2.12 12.53
CA LYS A 59 -10.59 3.25 13.03
C LYS A 59 -9.60 3.77 11.99
N SER A 60 -9.37 2.99 10.94
CA SER A 60 -8.43 3.23 9.85
C SER A 60 -9.05 2.83 8.53
N VAL A 61 -8.38 3.17 7.42
CA VAL A 61 -8.80 2.81 6.06
C VAL A 61 -9.05 1.30 5.99
N ALA A 62 -10.28 0.94 5.62
CA ALA A 62 -10.71 -0.44 5.54
C ALA A 62 -10.59 -0.98 4.11
N PHE A 63 -10.44 -2.29 3.99
CA PHE A 63 -10.56 -2.97 2.69
C PHE A 63 -11.99 -2.85 2.16
N GLY A 64 -12.12 -2.70 0.85
CA GLY A 64 -13.43 -2.65 0.18
C GLY A 64 -14.06 -1.26 0.05
N ILE A 65 -13.49 -0.21 0.65
CA ILE A 65 -13.90 1.17 0.35
C ILE A 65 -13.28 1.58 -0.98
N SER A 66 -14.09 2.15 -1.88
CA SER A 66 -13.67 2.54 -3.23
C SER A 66 -12.51 3.54 -3.24
N SER A 67 -12.41 4.40 -2.23
CA SER A 67 -11.34 5.38 -2.08
C SER A 67 -10.07 4.86 -1.40
N SER A 68 -10.09 3.65 -0.81
CA SER A 68 -8.93 3.13 -0.06
C SER A 68 -7.64 3.07 -0.88
N PRO A 69 -7.64 2.56 -2.14
CA PRO A 69 -6.41 2.51 -2.94
C PRO A 69 -5.84 3.90 -3.23
N PHE A 70 -6.71 4.89 -3.46
CA PHE A 70 -6.29 6.27 -3.69
C PHE A 70 -5.66 6.87 -2.43
N LEU A 71 -6.30 6.70 -1.27
CA LEU A 71 -5.77 7.19 0.02
C LEU A 71 -4.40 6.58 0.33
N LEU A 72 -4.22 5.28 0.06
CA LEU A 72 -2.92 4.63 0.22
C LEU A 72 -1.88 5.19 -0.75
N GLY A 73 -2.22 5.33 -2.04
CA GLY A 73 -1.34 5.89 -3.05
C GLY A 73 -0.85 7.29 -2.71
N GLU A 74 -1.75 8.21 -2.38
CA GLU A 74 -1.42 9.57 -1.95
C GLU A 74 -0.57 9.59 -0.68
N THR A 75 -0.87 8.70 0.29
CA THR A 75 -0.08 8.59 1.52
C THR A 75 1.35 8.16 1.20
N LEU A 76 1.54 7.11 0.40
CA LEU A 76 2.86 6.65 -0.01
C LEU A 76 3.61 7.73 -0.79
N GLU A 77 2.95 8.37 -1.75
CA GLU A 77 3.53 9.42 -2.58
C GLU A 77 3.98 10.62 -1.73
N HIS A 78 3.16 11.06 -0.77
CA HIS A 78 3.49 12.14 0.15
C HIS A 78 4.75 11.84 0.96
N HIS A 79 4.83 10.67 1.57
CA HIS A 79 5.97 10.30 2.43
C HIS A 79 7.25 10.09 1.61
N LEU A 80 7.17 9.38 0.48
CA LEU A 80 8.34 9.11 -0.35
C LEU A 80 8.92 10.38 -0.99
N LYS A 81 8.09 11.37 -1.35
CA LYS A 81 8.54 12.67 -1.86
C LYS A 81 9.29 13.52 -0.81
N GLN A 82 9.11 13.24 0.48
CA GLN A 82 9.79 13.94 1.56
C GLN A 82 11.13 13.31 1.94
N VAL A 83 11.43 12.12 1.43
CA VAL A 83 12.72 11.45 1.67
C VAL A 83 13.82 12.18 0.92
N THR A 84 14.88 12.56 1.64
CA THR A 84 16.04 13.27 1.10
C THR A 84 17.34 12.61 1.56
N GLY A 85 18.46 13.00 0.96
CA GLY A 85 19.78 12.49 1.35
C GLY A 85 20.05 11.10 0.78
N HIS A 86 20.68 10.22 1.56
CA HIS A 86 21.16 8.93 1.05
C HIS A 86 20.03 7.99 0.57
N LEU A 87 18.82 8.11 1.13
CA LEU A 87 17.65 7.28 0.76
C LEU A 87 16.85 7.81 -0.43
N GLU A 88 17.17 9.01 -0.94
CA GLU A 88 16.37 9.67 -1.99
C GLU A 88 16.27 8.82 -3.26
N VAL A 89 17.35 8.15 -3.65
CA VAL A 89 17.37 7.28 -4.84
C VAL A 89 16.42 6.09 -4.67
N THR A 90 16.41 5.46 -3.49
CA THR A 90 15.53 4.33 -3.19
C THR A 90 14.07 4.77 -3.09
N ALA A 91 13.79 5.92 -2.47
CA ALA A 91 12.45 6.49 -2.41
C ALA A 91 11.89 6.85 -3.81
N GLN A 92 12.72 7.45 -4.68
CA GLN A 92 12.34 7.74 -6.07
C GLN A 92 12.05 6.47 -6.89
N LYS A 93 12.74 5.37 -6.58
CA LYS A 93 12.47 4.07 -7.18
C LYS A 93 11.13 3.52 -6.68
N LEU A 94 10.93 3.48 -5.36
CA LEU A 94 9.69 3.02 -4.72
C LEU A 94 8.45 3.76 -5.23
N LEU A 95 8.53 5.08 -5.47
CA LEU A 95 7.46 5.87 -6.07
C LEU A 95 6.93 5.31 -7.39
N LYS A 96 7.75 4.58 -8.14
CA LYS A 96 7.41 4.01 -9.45
C LYS A 96 7.14 2.51 -9.39
N SER A 97 7.22 1.91 -8.21
CA SER A 97 7.21 0.46 -8.02
C SER A 97 5.90 -0.07 -7.42
N PHE A 98 5.03 0.76 -6.88
CA PHE A 98 3.80 0.28 -6.23
C PHE A 98 2.64 0.00 -7.20
N TYR A 99 1.95 -1.09 -6.94
CA TYR A 99 0.61 -1.41 -7.37
C TYR A 99 -0.28 -1.56 -6.13
N VAL A 100 -1.04 -0.52 -5.81
CA VAL A 100 -1.78 -0.46 -4.54
C VAL A 100 -0.80 -0.61 -3.36
N ASP A 101 -0.83 -1.72 -2.64
CA ASP A 101 0.02 -2.09 -1.51
C ASP A 101 1.24 -2.96 -1.89
N ASN A 102 1.27 -3.47 -3.12
CA ASN A 102 2.32 -4.36 -3.60
C ASN A 102 3.43 -3.58 -4.31
N CYS A 103 4.67 -3.69 -3.81
CA CYS A 103 5.86 -3.21 -4.52
C CYS A 103 6.32 -4.25 -5.54
N VAL A 104 6.51 -3.82 -6.79
CA VAL A 104 7.05 -4.62 -7.88
C VAL A 104 8.10 -3.79 -8.63
N THR A 105 9.34 -4.27 -8.63
CA THR A 105 10.44 -3.62 -9.35
C THR A 105 11.44 -4.64 -9.88
N SER A 106 12.35 -4.19 -10.72
CA SER A 106 13.45 -4.99 -11.24
C SER A 106 14.76 -4.20 -11.25
N ILE A 107 15.88 -4.91 -11.13
CA ILE A 107 17.23 -4.38 -10.91
C ILE A 107 18.24 -5.21 -11.71
N ASP A 108 19.23 -4.55 -12.33
CA ASP A 108 20.29 -5.22 -13.13
C ASP A 108 21.58 -5.48 -12.35
N ASN A 109 21.87 -4.66 -11.34
CA ASN A 109 23.11 -4.68 -10.57
C ASN A 109 22.89 -5.32 -9.19
N GLU A 110 23.73 -6.28 -8.81
CA GLU A 110 23.67 -6.96 -7.52
C GLU A 110 23.94 -6.01 -6.33
N GLU A 111 24.81 -5.02 -6.52
CA GLU A 111 25.06 -3.98 -5.51
C GLU A 111 23.82 -3.09 -5.30
N GLU A 112 23.15 -2.69 -6.39
CA GLU A 112 21.89 -1.94 -6.32
C GLU A 112 20.78 -2.77 -5.67
N LEU A 113 20.74 -4.08 -5.95
CA LEU A 113 19.81 -5.01 -5.32
C LEU A 113 20.03 -5.08 -3.81
N GLY A 114 21.28 -5.27 -3.38
CA GLY A 114 21.63 -5.30 -1.96
C GLY A 114 21.26 -3.99 -1.25
N ARG A 115 21.57 -2.85 -1.87
CA ARG A 115 21.21 -1.53 -1.35
C ARG A 115 19.70 -1.36 -1.24
N PHE A 116 18.96 -1.67 -2.31
CA PHE A 116 17.50 -1.52 -2.31
C PHE A 116 16.85 -2.37 -1.23
N MET A 117 17.24 -3.64 -1.10
CA MET A 117 16.70 -4.54 -0.06
C MET A 117 16.99 -4.09 1.38
N LEU A 118 18.07 -3.33 1.60
CA LEU A 118 18.43 -2.79 2.92
C LEU A 118 17.72 -1.46 3.23
N GLU A 119 17.47 -0.65 2.21
CA GLU A 119 16.96 0.72 2.34
C GLU A 119 15.43 0.83 2.19
N SER A 120 14.80 -0.12 1.47
CA SER A 120 13.37 -0.08 1.12
C SER A 120 12.44 -0.52 2.25
#